data_AF-A0A1S2VNH9-F1
#
_entry.id   AF-A0A1S2VNH9-F1
#
_cell.length_a   1.000
_cell.length_b   1.000
_cell.length_c   1.000
_cell.angle_alpha   90.00
_cell.angle_beta   90.00
_cell.angle_gamma   90.00
#
_symmetry.space_group_name_H-M   'P 1'
#
loop_
_entity.id
_entity.type
_entity.pdbx_description
1 polymer ?
#
loop_
_entity_poly.entity_id
_entity_poly.type
_entity_poly.pdbx_seq_one_letter_code
_entity_poly.pdbx_strand_id
1 'polypeptide(L)'
;MDIELYIPSDWQTSGRRMAGLWGVGYNTNTNSDDDISAYPIIEFTSEGGTARFRAYNPVGGNNGWIDMGLPAGFTYNSWVKLRMEVLASGEVQYSAGNLQATSTAFSADGTIRLGQVILQGHNTSAGVNYDIYWDNFCAGAVGAAPAASGLTVSVPLGSTPACTAVLTGTGNGTKFVFTGPNGYVYTYVYRDFGSRSVSAVGVKEPGTYTLTVYGPAGDLITQNVNVTGQSCQ
;
A
#
# COMPACT_ATOMS: atom_id res chain seq x y z
N MET A 1 4.38 0.36 -3.81
CA MET A 1 3.08 1.09 -3.89
C MET A 1 2.18 0.42 -4.92
N ASP A 2 0.88 0.57 -4.77
CA ASP A 2 -0.12 0.13 -5.75
C ASP A 2 -1.31 1.09 -5.84
N ILE A 3 -2.00 1.07 -6.98
CA ILE A 3 -3.19 1.87 -7.29
C ILE A 3 -4.03 1.15 -8.34
N GLU A 4 -5.31 1.49 -8.46
CA GLU A 4 -6.16 1.00 -9.54
C GLU A 4 -6.36 2.09 -10.60
N LEU A 5 -6.27 1.69 -11.87
CA LEU A 5 -6.53 2.52 -13.03
C LEU A 5 -7.72 1.94 -13.80
N TYR A 6 -8.74 2.74 -14.04
CA TYR A 6 -9.85 2.35 -14.90
C TYR A 6 -9.44 2.43 -16.38
N ILE A 7 -9.66 1.37 -17.15
CA ILE A 7 -9.31 1.31 -18.58
C ILE A 7 -10.58 1.31 -19.43
N PRO A 8 -11.03 2.48 -19.94
CA PRO A 8 -12.21 2.56 -20.80
C PRO A 8 -11.94 1.96 -22.19
N SER A 9 -12.99 1.49 -22.86
CA SER A 9 -12.87 0.80 -24.16
C SER A 9 -12.41 1.68 -25.32
N ASP A 10 -12.65 2.99 -25.25
CA ASP A 10 -12.21 3.96 -26.27
C ASP A 10 -10.67 4.07 -26.33
N TRP A 11 -9.98 3.82 -25.23
CA TRP A 11 -8.53 3.81 -25.17
C TRP A 11 -7.88 2.73 -26.04
N GLN A 12 -8.59 1.64 -26.35
CA GLN A 12 -8.11 0.55 -27.20
C GLN A 12 -7.59 1.05 -28.55
N THR A 13 -8.30 2.00 -29.15
CA THR A 13 -8.08 2.45 -30.53
C THR A 13 -7.60 3.89 -30.62
N SER A 14 -7.31 4.53 -29.48
CA SER A 14 -6.89 5.93 -29.43
C SER A 14 -5.52 6.19 -30.07
N GLY A 15 -4.71 5.15 -30.25
CA GLY A 15 -3.44 5.25 -30.98
C GLY A 15 -2.37 6.07 -30.26
N ARG A 16 -2.49 6.29 -28.95
CA ARG A 16 -1.64 7.18 -28.15
C ARG A 16 -1.26 6.55 -26.81
N ARG A 17 -0.50 7.30 -26.01
CA ARG A 17 -0.32 7.08 -24.56
C ARG A 17 -1.49 7.73 -23.83
N MET A 18 -1.96 7.10 -22.76
CA MET A 18 -3.16 7.57 -22.03
C MET A 18 -2.84 8.00 -20.61
N ALA A 19 -2.52 7.05 -19.76
CA ALA A 19 -2.31 7.27 -18.34
C ALA A 19 -1.26 6.31 -17.78
N GLY A 20 -0.50 6.80 -16.81
CA GLY A 20 0.57 6.02 -16.18
C GLY A 20 0.77 6.40 -14.73
N LEU A 21 1.13 5.41 -13.93
CA LEU A 21 1.65 5.59 -12.58
C LEU A 21 3.15 5.81 -12.70
N TRP A 22 3.65 6.89 -12.11
CA TRP A 22 5.06 7.22 -12.03
C TRP A 22 5.51 7.19 -10.57
N GLY A 23 6.72 6.69 -10.33
CA GLY A 23 7.42 6.83 -9.06
C GLY A 23 8.62 7.76 -9.19
N VAL A 24 9.05 8.33 -8.06
CA VAL A 24 10.37 8.93 -7.90
C VAL A 24 11.18 8.05 -6.97
N GLY A 25 12.23 7.46 -7.51
CA GLY A 25 13.17 6.60 -6.82
C GLY A 25 14.26 7.40 -6.12
N TYR A 26 14.67 6.94 -4.95
CA TYR A 26 15.74 7.53 -4.15
C TYR A 26 16.76 6.47 -3.76
N ASN A 27 18.04 6.85 -3.72
CA ASN A 27 19.16 5.99 -3.30
C ASN A 27 19.49 6.08 -1.80
N THR A 28 18.83 6.97 -1.05
CA THR A 28 18.94 7.10 0.40
C THR A 28 17.58 6.88 1.09
N ASN A 29 17.63 6.56 2.39
CA ASN A 29 16.44 6.25 3.20
C ASN A 29 15.97 7.44 4.07
N THR A 30 16.58 8.61 3.89
CA THR A 30 16.34 9.81 4.68
C THR A 30 15.78 10.93 3.81
N ASN A 31 14.64 11.50 4.21
CA ASN A 31 13.96 12.57 3.48
C ASN A 31 14.76 13.90 3.35
N SER A 32 15.96 14.03 3.93
CA SER A 32 16.77 15.25 3.95
C SER A 32 17.89 15.30 2.90
N ASP A 33 18.30 14.16 2.34
CA ASP A 33 19.49 14.00 1.48
C ASP A 33 19.18 13.07 0.29
N ASP A 34 17.99 13.23 -0.25
CA ASP A 34 17.40 12.37 -1.26
C ASP A 34 17.91 12.69 -2.66
N ASP A 35 19.01 12.06 -3.07
CA ASP A 35 19.41 12.04 -4.48
C ASP A 35 18.40 11.20 -5.26
N ILE A 36 17.77 11.83 -6.26
CA ILE A 36 16.82 11.15 -7.15
C ILE A 36 17.60 10.18 -8.02
N SER A 37 17.26 8.89 -7.91
CA SER A 37 17.97 7.80 -8.58
C SER A 37 17.19 7.20 -9.74
N ALA A 38 15.85 7.32 -9.77
CA ALA A 38 15.05 6.72 -10.82
C ALA A 38 13.69 7.40 -11.03
N TYR A 39 13.13 7.22 -12.23
CA TYR A 39 11.76 7.57 -12.57
C TYR A 39 11.03 6.37 -13.17
N PRO A 40 10.68 5.34 -12.38
CA PRO A 40 9.94 4.19 -12.86
C PRO A 40 8.53 4.59 -13.31
N ILE A 41 8.04 3.96 -14.38
CA ILE A 41 6.72 4.24 -14.97
C ILE A 41 6.07 2.92 -15.37
N ILE A 42 4.79 2.76 -15.04
CA ILE A 42 3.93 1.73 -15.63
C ILE A 42 2.69 2.42 -16.19
N GLU A 43 2.36 2.14 -17.44
CA GLU A 43 1.30 2.86 -18.15
C GLU A 43 0.51 1.98 -19.10
N PHE A 44 -0.68 2.47 -19.45
CA PHE A 44 -1.50 1.92 -20.53
C PHE A 44 -1.36 2.77 -21.80
N THR A 45 -1.16 2.11 -22.94
CA THR A 45 -0.97 2.75 -24.26
C THR A 45 -1.63 1.93 -25.37
N SER A 46 -2.08 2.59 -26.44
CA SER A 46 -2.40 1.99 -27.73
C SER A 46 -1.60 2.62 -28.87
N GLU A 47 -0.57 3.40 -28.53
CA GLU A 47 0.42 3.96 -29.45
C GLU A 47 1.03 2.87 -30.34
N GLY A 48 1.02 3.06 -31.66
CA GLY A 48 1.46 2.02 -32.60
C GLY A 48 0.44 0.90 -32.85
N GLY A 49 -0.81 1.08 -32.43
CA GLY A 49 -1.97 0.29 -32.88
C GLY A 49 -2.41 -0.87 -31.97
N THR A 50 -1.58 -1.29 -31.02
CA THR A 50 -1.90 -2.42 -30.12
C THR A 50 -2.08 -1.94 -28.69
N ALA A 51 -3.27 -2.10 -28.10
CA ALA A 51 -3.48 -1.73 -26.70
C ALA A 51 -2.66 -2.65 -25.76
N ARG A 52 -1.96 -2.07 -24.78
CA ARG A 52 -1.07 -2.78 -23.87
C ARG A 52 -0.75 -1.97 -22.62
N PHE A 53 -0.44 -2.68 -21.55
CA PHE A 53 0.39 -2.15 -20.48
C PHE A 53 1.86 -2.25 -20.86
N ARG A 54 2.65 -1.27 -20.43
CA ARG A 54 4.10 -1.28 -20.58
C ARG A 54 4.78 -0.64 -19.38
N ALA A 55 6.00 -1.08 -19.13
CA ALA A 55 6.85 -0.60 -18.05
C ALA A 55 8.08 0.12 -18.61
N TYR A 56 8.48 1.23 -18.01
CA TYR A 56 9.66 1.97 -18.42
C TYR A 56 10.93 1.26 -17.98
N ASN A 57 11.88 1.13 -18.92
CA ASN A 57 13.14 0.46 -18.71
C ASN A 57 14.25 1.18 -19.51
N PRO A 58 14.92 2.18 -18.92
CA PRO A 58 15.87 3.02 -19.64
C PRO A 58 17.25 2.36 -19.79
N VAL A 59 17.36 1.36 -20.66
CA VAL A 59 18.62 0.63 -20.88
C VAL A 59 19.66 1.56 -21.54
N GLY A 60 20.80 1.76 -20.86
CA GLY A 60 21.93 2.53 -21.40
C GLY A 60 21.65 4.02 -21.59
N GLY A 61 20.77 4.62 -20.78
CA GLY A 61 20.40 6.03 -20.87
C GLY A 61 19.42 6.37 -22.00
N ASN A 62 18.90 5.37 -22.72
CA ASN A 62 17.89 5.56 -23.76
C ASN A 62 16.49 5.35 -23.20
N ASN A 63 15.49 6.06 -23.74
CA ASN A 63 14.09 5.86 -23.40
C ASN A 63 13.59 4.49 -23.92
N GLY A 64 13.57 3.49 -23.04
CA GLY A 64 13.14 2.12 -23.35
C GLY A 64 11.86 1.72 -22.64
N TRP A 65 11.13 0.76 -23.23
CA TRP A 65 9.90 0.21 -22.70
C TRP A 65 9.90 -1.33 -22.77
N ILE A 66 9.35 -1.96 -21.75
CA ILE A 66 9.00 -3.38 -21.76
C ILE A 66 7.49 -3.46 -22.01
N ASP A 67 7.08 -3.89 -23.20
CA ASP A 67 5.67 -4.11 -23.51
C ASP A 67 5.19 -5.40 -22.81
N MET A 68 4.21 -5.27 -21.92
CA MET A 68 3.69 -6.36 -21.08
C MET A 68 2.43 -7.01 -21.69
N GLY A 69 1.78 -6.33 -22.62
CA GLY A 69 0.51 -6.78 -23.22
C GLY A 69 -0.70 -6.48 -22.35
N LEU A 70 -1.74 -7.31 -22.43
CA LEU A 70 -2.95 -7.20 -21.62
C LEU A 70 -3.04 -8.36 -20.62
N PRO A 71 -3.58 -8.14 -19.40
CA PRO A 71 -3.80 -9.21 -18.43
C PRO A 71 -4.61 -10.38 -19.01
N ALA A 72 -4.40 -11.59 -18.48
CA ALA A 72 -5.20 -12.73 -18.88
C ALA A 72 -6.68 -12.50 -18.53
N GLY A 73 -7.57 -12.68 -19.50
CA GLY A 73 -9.00 -12.41 -19.33
C GLY A 73 -9.35 -10.92 -19.23
N PHE A 74 -8.44 -10.02 -19.65
CA PHE A 74 -8.68 -8.58 -19.62
C PHE A 74 -9.95 -8.19 -20.38
N THR A 75 -10.73 -7.31 -19.76
CA THR A 75 -11.88 -6.64 -20.36
C THR A 75 -11.75 -5.15 -20.17
N TYR A 76 -12.19 -4.37 -21.17
CA TYR A 76 -12.28 -2.92 -21.03
C TYR A 76 -13.42 -2.53 -20.10
N ASN A 77 -13.47 -1.24 -19.75
CA ASN A 77 -14.41 -0.66 -18.80
C ASN A 77 -14.30 -1.31 -17.42
N SER A 78 -13.06 -1.65 -17.03
CA SER A 78 -12.73 -2.31 -15.76
C SER A 78 -11.54 -1.65 -15.08
N TRP A 79 -11.42 -1.90 -13.77
CA TRP A 79 -10.29 -1.46 -12.96
C TRP A 79 -9.14 -2.46 -13.06
N VAL A 80 -7.92 -1.97 -13.30
CA VAL A 80 -6.70 -2.77 -13.26
C VAL A 80 -5.77 -2.24 -12.18
N LYS A 81 -5.36 -3.12 -11.27
CA LYS A 81 -4.34 -2.81 -10.27
C LYS A 81 -2.96 -2.70 -10.92
N LEU A 82 -2.34 -1.54 -10.76
CA LEU A 82 -0.96 -1.24 -11.10
C LEU A 82 -0.11 -1.24 -9.83
N ARG A 83 1.05 -1.86 -9.86
CA ARG A 83 1.98 -1.90 -8.71
C ARG A 83 3.42 -1.71 -9.15
N MET A 84 4.16 -1.02 -8.29
CA MET A 84 5.62 -0.91 -8.33
C MET A 84 6.23 -1.31 -6.99
N GLU A 85 7.28 -2.10 -7.07
CA GLU A 85 8.07 -2.55 -5.93
C GLU A 85 9.55 -2.41 -6.24
N VAL A 86 10.29 -1.72 -5.36
CA VAL A 86 11.75 -1.69 -5.44
C VAL A 86 12.27 -2.99 -4.84
N LEU A 87 12.97 -3.78 -5.65
CA LEU A 87 13.59 -5.02 -5.26
C LEU A 87 14.88 -4.76 -4.49
N ALA A 88 15.36 -5.76 -3.76
CA ALA A 88 16.65 -5.68 -3.07
C ALA A 88 17.85 -5.41 -4.00
N SER A 89 17.72 -5.72 -5.30
CA SER A 89 18.72 -5.38 -6.32
C SER A 89 18.74 -3.89 -6.71
N GLY A 90 17.74 -3.12 -6.28
CA GLY A 90 17.48 -1.75 -6.74
C GLY A 90 16.74 -1.64 -8.06
N GLU A 91 16.42 -2.76 -8.71
CA GLU A 91 15.47 -2.78 -9.82
C GLU A 91 14.03 -2.59 -9.34
N VAL A 92 13.15 -2.18 -10.24
CA VAL A 92 11.72 -2.05 -9.98
C VAL A 92 10.97 -3.21 -10.64
N GLN A 93 10.22 -3.96 -9.83
CA GLN A 93 9.22 -4.89 -10.32
C GLN A 93 7.90 -4.15 -10.53
N TYR A 94 7.36 -4.31 -11.73
CA TYR A 94 6.10 -3.77 -12.20
C TYR A 94 5.06 -4.87 -12.30
N SER A 95 3.82 -4.55 -11.98
CA SER A 95 2.68 -5.43 -12.30
C SER A 95 1.44 -4.65 -12.72
N ALA A 96 0.70 -5.23 -13.66
CA ALA A 96 -0.61 -4.79 -14.11
C ALA A 96 -1.53 -6.01 -14.15
N GLY A 97 -2.46 -6.12 -13.20
CA GLY A 97 -3.22 -7.36 -12.98
C GLY A 97 -2.28 -8.53 -12.72
N ASN A 98 -2.31 -9.56 -13.57
CA ASN A 98 -1.42 -10.72 -13.48
C ASN A 98 -0.12 -10.60 -14.29
N LEU A 99 0.08 -9.50 -15.03
CA LEU A 99 1.30 -9.25 -15.79
C LEU A 99 2.43 -8.83 -14.84
N GLN A 100 3.66 -9.21 -15.17
CA GLN A 100 4.86 -8.79 -14.44
C GLN A 100 5.98 -8.42 -15.41
N ALA A 101 6.75 -7.39 -15.03
CA ALA A 101 8.00 -7.03 -15.67
C ALA A 101 8.98 -6.53 -14.62
N THR A 102 10.28 -6.68 -14.86
CA THR A 102 11.31 -6.13 -13.98
C THR A 102 12.22 -5.26 -14.82
N SER A 103 12.52 -4.05 -14.34
CA SER A 103 13.54 -3.21 -14.98
C SER A 103 14.91 -3.90 -14.92
N THR A 104 15.82 -3.42 -15.76
CA THR A 104 17.21 -3.92 -15.83
C THR A 104 18.21 -2.77 -15.87
N ALA A 105 17.79 -1.60 -15.38
CA ALA A 105 18.51 -0.35 -15.56
C ALA A 105 18.63 0.48 -14.27
N PHE A 106 17.78 0.26 -13.26
CA PHE A 106 17.76 1.10 -12.05
C PHE A 106 18.70 0.61 -10.96
N SER A 107 19.17 -0.65 -11.03
CA SER A 107 20.13 -1.18 -10.04
C SER A 107 21.45 -0.42 -10.06
N ALA A 108 21.88 0.07 -11.23
CA ALA A 108 23.11 0.86 -11.37
C ALA A 108 23.04 2.19 -10.61
N ASP A 109 21.84 2.76 -10.45
CA ASP A 109 21.59 4.03 -9.75
C ASP A 109 21.34 3.84 -8.25
N GLY A 110 21.32 2.59 -7.76
CA GLY A 110 21.19 2.28 -6.34
C GLY A 110 19.84 2.64 -5.72
N THR A 111 18.76 2.61 -6.51
CA THR A 111 17.41 2.93 -6.00
C THR A 111 17.00 1.98 -4.87
N ILE A 112 16.65 2.51 -3.69
CA ILE A 112 16.24 1.68 -2.54
C ILE A 112 14.79 1.89 -2.10
N ARG A 113 14.14 2.95 -2.58
CA ARG A 113 12.73 3.23 -2.27
C ARG A 113 12.09 4.14 -3.32
N LEU A 114 10.77 4.17 -3.31
CA LEU A 114 9.98 5.21 -3.99
C LEU A 114 9.43 6.17 -2.93
N GLY A 115 9.66 7.47 -3.11
CA GLY A 115 9.24 8.49 -2.14
C GLY A 115 8.11 9.40 -2.63
N GLN A 116 7.85 9.42 -3.94
CA GLN A 116 6.78 10.24 -4.52
C GLN A 116 6.03 9.45 -5.59
N VAL A 117 4.77 9.85 -5.78
CA VAL A 117 3.86 9.31 -6.79
C VAL A 117 3.37 10.45 -7.67
N ILE A 118 3.42 10.21 -8.98
CA ILE A 118 2.84 11.12 -9.97
C ILE A 118 1.80 10.32 -10.76
N LEU A 119 0.56 10.83 -10.79
CA LEU A 119 -0.50 10.29 -11.65
C LEU A 119 -0.47 11.05 -12.97
N GLN A 120 -0.04 10.38 -14.04
CA GLN A 120 0.17 11.02 -15.34
C GLN A 120 -1.08 10.86 -16.22
N GLY A 121 -1.51 11.97 -16.82
CA GLY A 121 -2.28 11.98 -18.06
C GLY A 121 -1.43 12.50 -19.22
N HIS A 122 -1.33 11.73 -20.31
CA HIS A 122 -0.55 12.13 -21.48
C HIS A 122 -1.38 12.95 -22.48
N ASN A 123 -1.05 14.24 -22.59
CA ASN A 123 -1.61 15.12 -23.61
C ASN A 123 -0.80 15.09 -24.90
N THR A 124 -1.40 15.47 -26.02
CA THR A 124 -0.70 15.64 -27.31
C THR A 124 -0.54 17.12 -27.63
N SER A 125 0.33 17.47 -28.59
CA SER A 125 0.49 18.86 -29.03
C SER A 125 -0.80 19.49 -29.56
N ALA A 126 -1.70 18.68 -30.13
CA ALA A 126 -3.00 19.12 -30.61
C ALA A 126 -4.05 19.27 -29.48
N GLY A 127 -3.73 18.80 -28.28
CA GLY A 127 -4.69 18.66 -27.19
C GLY A 127 -5.57 17.43 -27.36
N VAL A 128 -5.92 16.79 -26.24
CA VAL A 128 -6.92 15.70 -26.19
C VAL A 128 -7.79 15.86 -24.94
N ASN A 129 -9.08 15.55 -25.08
CA ASN A 129 -10.04 15.54 -23.99
C ASN A 129 -10.41 14.10 -23.65
N TYR A 130 -10.19 13.71 -22.40
CA TYR A 130 -10.56 12.41 -21.86
C TYR A 130 -10.44 12.43 -20.34
N ASP A 131 -11.16 11.54 -19.68
CA ASP A 131 -11.10 11.38 -18.23
C ASP A 131 -10.13 10.26 -17.86
N ILE A 132 -9.56 10.37 -16.66
CA ILE A 132 -8.71 9.34 -16.07
C ILE A 132 -9.22 9.11 -14.64
N TYR A 133 -9.61 7.87 -14.34
CA TYR A 133 -10.11 7.49 -13.03
C TYR A 133 -9.07 6.61 -12.33
N TRP A 134 -8.73 7.01 -11.10
CA TRP A 134 -7.81 6.32 -10.21
C TRP A 134 -8.52 6.00 -8.90
N ASP A 135 -8.22 4.86 -8.29
CA ASP A 135 -8.78 4.49 -6.99
C ASP A 135 -7.81 3.64 -6.17
N ASN A 136 -8.11 3.47 -4.88
CA ASN A 136 -7.46 2.53 -3.96
C ASN A 136 -5.92 2.65 -3.91
N PHE A 137 -5.41 3.88 -3.89
CA PHE A 137 -3.97 4.12 -3.74
C PHE A 137 -3.45 3.62 -2.38
N CYS A 138 -2.35 2.88 -2.43
CA CYS A 138 -1.67 2.32 -1.28
C CYS A 138 -0.16 2.60 -1.36
N ALA A 139 0.36 3.28 -0.33
CA ALA A 139 1.79 3.50 -0.11
C ALA A 139 2.26 2.76 1.15
N GLY A 140 3.41 2.09 1.06
CA GLY A 140 3.98 1.27 2.13
C GLY A 140 4.86 0.16 1.55
N ALA A 141 5.58 -0.55 2.42
CA ALA A 141 6.24 -1.80 2.05
C ALA A 141 5.17 -2.77 1.55
N VAL A 142 5.08 -2.94 0.23
CA VAL A 142 4.06 -3.80 -0.37
C VAL A 142 4.39 -5.23 0.06
N GLY A 143 3.51 -5.83 0.87
CA GLY A 143 3.72 -7.18 1.42
C GLY A 143 4.21 -7.24 2.87
N ALA A 144 4.39 -6.11 3.57
CA ALA A 144 4.54 -6.16 5.02
C ALA A 144 3.17 -6.45 5.65
N ALA A 145 2.89 -7.72 5.90
CA ALA A 145 1.66 -8.16 6.54
C ALA A 145 1.49 -7.48 7.91
N PRO A 146 0.26 -7.09 8.28
CA PRO A 146 0.01 -6.56 9.60
C PRO A 146 0.38 -7.62 10.64
N ALA A 147 0.98 -7.17 11.73
CA ALA A 147 1.36 -8.03 12.84
C ALA A 147 0.83 -7.45 14.14
N ALA A 148 0.45 -8.33 15.06
CA ALA A 148 0.08 -7.98 16.42
C ALA A 148 0.87 -8.86 17.39
N SER A 149 1.50 -8.25 18.40
CA SER A 149 2.30 -8.95 19.39
C SER A 149 2.29 -8.26 20.73
N GLY A 150 2.76 -8.97 21.76
CA GLY A 150 2.97 -8.38 23.10
C GLY A 150 1.70 -7.90 23.79
N LEU A 151 0.53 -8.44 23.42
CA LEU A 151 -0.72 -8.06 24.05
C LEU A 151 -0.78 -8.56 25.50
N THR A 152 -0.90 -7.62 26.44
CA THR A 152 -0.90 -7.86 27.88
C THR A 152 -1.99 -7.06 28.59
N VAL A 153 -2.31 -7.48 29.83
CA VAL A 153 -3.23 -6.81 30.76
C VAL A 153 -2.41 -6.35 31.96
N SER A 154 -2.57 -5.09 32.40
CA SER A 154 -1.78 -4.53 33.49
C SER A 154 -2.01 -5.22 34.83
N VAL A 155 -3.27 -5.54 35.17
CA VAL A 155 -3.68 -6.22 36.41
C VAL A 155 -5.03 -6.94 36.20
N PRO A 156 -5.34 -8.00 36.97
CA PRO A 156 -6.69 -8.53 37.07
C PRO A 156 -7.66 -7.50 37.69
N LEU A 157 -8.90 -7.50 37.21
CA LEU A 157 -9.96 -6.63 37.73
C LEU A 157 -10.37 -7.04 39.16
N GLY A 158 -10.76 -6.06 39.97
CA GLY A 158 -11.17 -6.28 41.36
C GLY A 158 -10.01 -6.44 42.36
N SER A 159 -8.77 -6.19 41.93
CA SER A 159 -7.64 -6.03 42.86
C SER A 159 -7.67 -4.62 43.46
N THR A 160 -8.12 -4.43 44.70
CA THR A 160 -7.95 -3.14 45.40
C THR A 160 -6.46 -2.75 45.39
N PRO A 161 -6.05 -1.58 44.86
CA PRO A 161 -6.84 -0.37 44.55
C PRO A 161 -7.24 -0.16 43.07
N ALA A 162 -6.92 -1.06 42.14
CA ALA A 162 -7.17 -0.91 40.71
C ALA A 162 -8.54 -1.48 40.28
N CYS A 163 -9.54 -0.61 40.13
CA CYS A 163 -10.84 -0.95 39.53
C CYS A 163 -10.86 -0.87 37.99
N THR A 164 -9.69 -0.68 37.36
CA THR A 164 -9.55 -0.63 35.90
C THR A 164 -8.26 -1.31 35.49
N ALA A 165 -8.31 -2.05 34.39
CA ALA A 165 -7.13 -2.57 33.71
C ALA A 165 -6.73 -1.67 32.54
N VAL A 166 -5.46 -1.74 32.17
CA VAL A 166 -4.92 -1.22 30.92
C VAL A 166 -4.50 -2.41 30.06
N LEU A 167 -4.92 -2.41 28.81
CA LEU A 167 -4.41 -3.32 27.80
C LEU A 167 -3.31 -2.62 27.04
N THR A 168 -2.20 -3.32 26.80
CA THR A 168 -1.11 -2.82 25.96
C THR A 168 -0.71 -3.87 24.96
N GLY A 169 -0.40 -3.47 23.74
CA GLY A 169 0.17 -4.35 22.73
C GLY A 169 0.98 -3.56 21.71
N THR A 170 1.66 -4.28 20.82
CA THR A 170 2.38 -3.71 19.68
C THR A 170 1.71 -4.18 18.40
N GLY A 171 1.41 -3.25 17.52
CA GLY A 171 0.92 -3.55 16.18
C GLY A 171 1.86 -2.99 15.11
N ASN A 172 2.11 -3.76 14.06
CA ASN A 172 2.68 -3.25 12.82
C ASN A 172 1.55 -3.08 11.80
N GLY A 173 1.15 -1.85 11.49
CA GLY A 173 -0.03 -1.59 10.65
C GLY A 173 -0.35 -0.12 10.46
N THR A 174 -1.47 0.18 9.81
CA THR A 174 -1.98 1.54 9.55
C THR A 174 -3.16 1.92 10.44
N LYS A 175 -3.90 0.92 10.95
CA LYS A 175 -5.04 1.14 11.85
C LYS A 175 -5.06 0.09 12.96
N PHE A 176 -5.40 0.53 14.17
CA PHE A 176 -5.38 -0.29 15.39
C PHE A 176 -6.69 -0.11 16.16
N VAL A 177 -7.35 -1.21 16.49
CA VAL A 177 -8.66 -1.19 17.16
C VAL A 177 -8.66 -2.16 18.34
N PHE A 178 -9.03 -1.67 19.52
CA PHE A 178 -9.34 -2.52 20.68
C PHE A 178 -10.85 -2.66 20.84
N THR A 179 -11.35 -3.90 20.82
CA THR A 179 -12.74 -4.23 21.10
C THR A 179 -12.85 -5.11 22.34
N GLY A 180 -13.83 -4.84 23.20
CA GLY A 180 -14.17 -5.68 24.34
C GLY A 180 -15.20 -6.77 24.02
N PRO A 181 -15.61 -7.55 25.04
CA PRO A 181 -16.49 -8.72 24.90
C PRO A 181 -17.85 -8.42 24.24
N ASN A 182 -18.36 -7.21 24.43
CA ASN A 182 -19.66 -6.76 23.91
C ASN A 182 -19.53 -5.94 22.60
N GLY A 183 -18.36 -5.95 21.96
CA GLY A 183 -18.08 -5.15 20.77
C GLY A 183 -17.80 -3.66 21.05
N TYR A 184 -17.77 -3.25 22.33
CA TYR A 184 -17.40 -1.88 22.70
C TYR A 184 -15.97 -1.56 22.26
N VAL A 185 -15.79 -0.42 21.59
CA VAL A 185 -14.50 0.03 21.06
C VAL A 185 -13.81 0.92 22.10
N TYR A 186 -12.66 0.49 22.60
CA TYR A 186 -11.86 1.25 23.56
C TYR A 186 -10.85 2.18 22.89
N THR A 187 -10.30 1.75 21.77
CA THR A 187 -9.27 2.50 21.03
C THR A 187 -9.51 2.34 19.54
N TYR A 188 -9.36 3.44 18.81
CA TYR A 188 -9.48 3.47 17.35
C TYR A 188 -8.48 4.48 16.78
N VAL A 189 -7.34 3.99 16.27
CA VAL A 189 -6.19 4.83 15.94
C VAL A 189 -5.73 4.58 14.51
N TYR A 190 -5.49 5.66 13.75
CA TYR A 190 -4.84 5.64 12.43
C TYR A 190 -3.42 6.20 12.52
N ARG A 191 -2.48 5.55 11.83
CA ARG A 191 -1.07 5.96 11.70
C ARG A 191 -0.55 5.58 10.33
N ASP A 192 0.58 6.16 9.95
CA ASP A 192 1.41 5.62 8.88
C ASP A 192 1.84 4.19 9.21
N PHE A 193 1.99 3.37 8.18
CA PHE A 193 2.37 1.96 8.34
C PHE A 193 3.66 1.83 9.14
N GLY A 194 3.61 1.07 10.22
CA GLY A 194 4.79 0.75 11.01
C GLY A 194 4.44 0.18 12.37
N SER A 195 5.49 -0.19 13.11
CA SER A 195 5.37 -0.73 14.46
C SER A 195 5.02 0.38 15.46
N ARG A 196 3.93 0.18 16.21
CA ARG A 196 3.38 1.14 17.17
C ARG A 196 2.92 0.40 18.42
N SER A 197 3.25 0.96 19.58
CA SER A 197 2.61 0.58 20.83
C SER A 197 1.21 1.19 20.88
N VAL A 198 0.24 0.37 21.27
CA VAL A 198 -1.17 0.74 21.39
C VAL A 198 -1.70 0.33 22.75
N SER A 199 -2.59 1.13 23.31
CA SER A 199 -3.20 0.85 24.60
C SER A 199 -4.70 1.12 24.60
N ALA A 200 -5.42 0.37 25.44
CA ALA A 200 -6.79 0.64 25.83
C ALA A 200 -6.83 0.80 27.35
N VAL A 201 -7.30 1.94 27.81
CA VAL A 201 -7.40 2.28 29.23
C VAL A 201 -8.84 2.18 29.71
N GLY A 202 -9.03 2.08 31.03
CA GLY A 202 -10.37 2.10 31.62
C GLY A 202 -11.17 0.82 31.36
N VAL A 203 -10.51 -0.32 31.16
CA VAL A 203 -11.17 -1.62 31.03
C VAL A 203 -11.75 -2.03 32.39
N LYS A 204 -13.06 -2.28 32.45
CA LYS A 204 -13.81 -2.58 33.69
C LYS A 204 -14.53 -3.92 33.69
N GLU A 205 -14.64 -4.57 32.54
CA GLU A 205 -15.38 -5.83 32.40
C GLU A 205 -14.41 -6.98 32.14
N PRO A 206 -14.53 -8.11 32.86
CA PRO A 206 -13.78 -9.31 32.51
C PRO A 206 -14.30 -9.89 31.19
N GLY A 207 -13.43 -10.60 30.48
CA GLY A 207 -13.76 -11.25 29.21
C GLY A 207 -12.63 -11.17 28.20
N THR A 208 -12.92 -11.56 26.96
CA THR A 208 -11.95 -11.52 25.86
C THR A 208 -11.96 -10.15 25.19
N TYR A 209 -10.77 -9.57 25.09
CA TYR A 209 -10.50 -8.34 24.37
C TYR A 209 -9.66 -8.65 23.15
N THR A 210 -9.93 -7.94 22.06
CA THR A 210 -9.28 -8.16 20.77
C THR A 210 -8.58 -6.89 20.32
N LEU A 211 -7.30 -7.00 20.04
CA LEU A 211 -6.57 -6.03 19.23
C LEU A 211 -6.70 -6.44 17.76
N THR A 212 -7.28 -5.59 16.92
CA THR A 212 -7.27 -5.73 15.46
C THR A 212 -6.29 -4.74 14.85
N VAL A 213 -5.35 -5.23 14.05
CA VAL A 213 -4.36 -4.44 13.32
C VAL A 213 -4.62 -4.58 11.83
N TYR A 214 -4.78 -3.47 11.15
CA TYR A 214 -5.03 -3.42 9.70
C TYR A 214 -3.73 -3.05 8.99
N GLY A 215 -3.47 -3.74 7.89
CA GLY A 215 -2.39 -3.45 6.96
C GLY A 215 -2.79 -2.38 5.93
N PRO A 216 -1.82 -1.93 5.12
CA PRO A 216 -2.03 -0.86 4.16
C PRO A 216 -2.88 -1.32 2.96
N ALA A 217 -2.92 -2.64 2.68
CA ALA A 217 -3.69 -3.24 1.60
C ALA A 217 -5.12 -3.67 2.02
N GLY A 218 -5.55 -3.32 3.23
CA GLY A 218 -6.86 -3.72 3.77
C GLY A 218 -6.89 -5.11 4.41
N ASP A 219 -5.78 -5.83 4.42
CA ASP A 219 -5.57 -7.03 5.22
C ASP A 219 -5.60 -6.72 6.72
N LEU A 220 -5.89 -7.71 7.56
CA LEU A 220 -5.93 -7.53 9.01
C LEU A 220 -5.46 -8.77 9.77
N ILE A 221 -4.99 -8.54 10.99
CA ILE A 221 -4.70 -9.59 11.96
C ILE A 221 -5.33 -9.23 13.31
N THR A 222 -5.72 -10.25 14.06
CA THR A 222 -6.28 -10.09 15.41
C THR A 222 -5.44 -10.82 16.45
N GLN A 223 -5.28 -10.21 17.62
CA GLN A 223 -4.72 -10.85 18.80
C GLN A 223 -5.68 -10.68 19.98
N ASN A 224 -5.89 -11.76 20.72
CA ASN A 224 -6.82 -11.77 21.85
C ASN A 224 -6.08 -11.81 23.17
N VAL A 225 -6.68 -11.20 24.19
CA VAL A 225 -6.26 -11.31 25.58
C VAL A 225 -7.48 -11.44 26.49
N ASN A 226 -7.36 -12.28 27.51
CA ASN A 226 -8.41 -12.44 28.51
C ASN A 226 -8.12 -11.55 29.71
N VAL A 227 -9.08 -10.69 30.03
CA VAL A 227 -9.12 -9.93 31.27
C VAL A 227 -9.91 -10.76 32.27
N THR A 228 -9.28 -11.12 33.38
CA THR A 228 -9.88 -11.90 34.46
C THR A 228 -10.17 -11.02 35.67
N GLY A 229 -10.98 -11.53 36.60
CA GLY A 229 -11.36 -10.82 37.83
C GLY A 229 -12.85 -10.54 37.91
N GLN A 230 -13.24 -9.68 38.83
CA GLN A 230 -14.63 -9.23 38.99
C GLN A 230 -14.84 -7.90 38.29
N SER A 231 -15.97 -7.76 37.59
CA SER A 231 -16.36 -6.48 36.99
C SER A 231 -16.45 -5.39 38.04
N CYS A 232 -15.92 -4.21 37.74
CA CYS A 232 -16.08 -3.05 38.60
C CYS A 232 -17.26 -2.22 38.08
N GLN A 233 -18.25 -1.95 38.94
CA GLN A 233 -19.34 -1.00 38.65
C GLN A 233 -18.82 0.44 38.73
#